data_AF-A0A0Q9QRY4-F1
#
_entry.id   AF-A0A0Q9QRY4-F1
#
_cell.length_a   1.000
_cell.length_b   1.000
_cell.length_c   1.000
_cell.angle_alpha   90.00
_cell.angle_beta   90.00
_cell.angle_gamma   90.00
#
_symmetry.space_group_name_H-M   'P 1'
#
loop_
_entity.id
_entity.type
_entity.pdbx_description
1 polymer ?
#
loop_
_entity_poly.entity_id
_entity_poly.type
_entity_poly.pdbx_seq_one_letter_code
_entity_poly.pdbx_strand_id
1 'polypeptide(L)'
;MKRTVGSRALGAVLILAIAATITGCDDFVVGDRPPASPAASATTDAPASASASPTPVALPMLPERAAPGDGWTAFTDEQRLVSFEVPEDWTVEPIEDPGEGYDEGGLHFDVSNAEGASMAELHTRIIPPSEECGEEAANPYIVLTSEPVDVPSTAEAEGSIEPRFVVRLIQGYRFFSSYGITDMVGGADGAACVLNNTVQGPEHIGLYAFGDAVQLQALDPTQVGSRTESFATIADAQKRFDQEDFDRIRRMIMSLQVAS
;
A
#
# COMPACT_ATOMS: atom_id res chain seq x y z
N MET A 1 17.61 60.51 -0.73
CA MET A 1 17.93 60.70 -2.16
C MET A 1 17.40 59.50 -2.93
N LYS A 2 16.38 59.73 -3.76
CA LYS A 2 15.75 58.72 -4.64
C LYS A 2 16.67 58.45 -5.83
N ARG A 3 16.87 57.19 -6.21
CA ARG A 3 17.22 56.83 -7.59
C ARG A 3 16.35 55.65 -8.03
N THR A 4 15.51 55.97 -9.01
CA THR A 4 14.62 55.09 -9.76
C THR A 4 15.24 54.93 -11.15
N VAL A 5 15.44 53.71 -11.61
CA VAL A 5 15.51 53.25 -13.02
C VAL A 5 15.23 51.75 -12.93
N GLY A 6 14.26 51.11 -13.59
CA GLY A 6 13.55 51.43 -14.81
C GLY A 6 13.99 50.48 -15.91
N SER A 7 13.31 49.34 -16.10
CA SER A 7 13.31 48.62 -17.37
C SER A 7 12.05 47.77 -17.52
N ARG A 8 11.34 48.04 -18.62
CA ARG A 8 10.16 47.37 -19.14
C ARG A 8 10.58 46.48 -20.31
N ALA A 9 9.99 45.30 -20.45
CA ALA A 9 9.65 44.62 -21.71
C ALA A 9 8.73 43.44 -21.34
N LEU A 10 7.42 43.44 -21.56
CA LEU A 10 6.68 43.23 -22.82
C LEU A 10 7.20 42.03 -23.63
N GLY A 11 6.64 40.85 -23.35
CA GLY A 11 6.73 39.64 -24.16
C GLY A 11 5.33 39.09 -24.41
N ALA A 12 4.97 38.94 -25.69
CA ALA A 12 3.62 38.67 -26.20
C ALA A 12 3.20 37.19 -26.03
N VAL A 13 1.94 36.97 -25.68
CA VAL A 13 1.27 35.66 -25.69
C VAL A 13 0.66 35.43 -27.08
N LEU A 14 1.10 34.38 -27.77
CA LEU A 14 0.52 33.91 -29.03
C LEU A 14 -0.32 32.65 -28.75
N ILE A 15 -1.63 32.75 -28.93
CA ILE A 15 -2.60 31.66 -28.84
C ILE A 15 -2.65 30.97 -30.21
N LEU A 16 -2.38 29.66 -30.27
CA LEU A 16 -2.68 28.84 -31.45
C LEU A 16 -3.73 27.79 -31.07
N ALA A 17 -4.93 27.92 -31.64
CA ALA A 17 -5.99 26.93 -31.60
C ALA A 17 -5.88 26.04 -32.84
N ILE A 18 -5.88 24.72 -32.67
CA ILE A 18 -6.02 23.75 -33.76
C ILE A 18 -7.32 22.98 -33.53
N ALA A 19 -8.29 23.23 -34.41
CA ALA A 19 -9.51 22.45 -34.55
C ALA A 19 -9.29 21.39 -35.63
N ALA A 20 -9.57 20.12 -35.33
CA ALA A 20 -9.63 19.04 -36.30
C ALA A 20 -11.02 18.41 -36.25
N THR A 21 -11.81 18.67 -37.29
CA THR A 21 -13.07 17.99 -37.60
C THR A 21 -12.77 16.76 -38.43
N ILE A 22 -13.27 15.58 -38.03
CA ILE A 22 -13.42 14.44 -38.94
C ILE A 22 -14.89 14.10 -39.00
N THR A 23 -15.43 14.31 -40.20
CA THR A 23 -16.76 13.91 -40.68
C THR A 23 -16.73 12.46 -41.11
N GLY A 24 -17.77 11.69 -40.76
CA GLY A 24 -18.03 10.37 -41.31
C GLY A 24 -19.50 9.99 -41.10
N CYS A 25 -20.31 10.17 -42.14
CA CYS A 25 -21.70 9.74 -42.27
C CYS A 25 -21.73 8.42 -43.07
N ASP A 26 -22.55 7.46 -42.64
CA ASP A 26 -23.30 6.53 -43.50
C ASP A 26 -24.34 5.87 -42.55
N ASP A 27 -25.58 6.35 -42.50
CA ASP A 27 -26.72 6.11 -43.42
C ASP A 27 -27.24 4.66 -43.35
N PHE A 28 -28.27 4.45 -42.53
CA PHE A 28 -29.26 3.41 -42.77
C PHE A 28 -30.64 3.89 -42.31
N VAL A 29 -31.56 3.99 -43.26
CA VAL A 29 -32.93 4.47 -43.10
C VAL A 29 -33.92 3.30 -43.24
N VAL A 30 -35.05 3.47 -42.55
CA VAL A 30 -36.41 2.96 -42.83
C VAL A 30 -36.83 1.70 -42.08
N GLY A 31 -37.86 1.86 -41.25
CA GLY A 31 -38.73 0.76 -40.83
C GLY A 31 -39.71 1.14 -39.74
N ASP A 32 -40.65 2.03 -40.04
CA ASP A 32 -41.74 2.44 -39.16
C ASP A 32 -42.83 1.34 -39.02
N ARG A 33 -43.50 1.31 -37.85
CA ARG A 33 -44.92 0.87 -37.60
C ARG A 33 -45.23 -0.61 -37.23
N PRO A 34 -46.37 -0.96 -36.56
CA PRO A 34 -47.11 -0.49 -35.35
C PRO A 34 -47.40 -1.66 -34.32
N PRO A 35 -48.29 -1.54 -33.29
CA PRO A 35 -48.29 -2.41 -32.11
C PRO A 35 -49.25 -3.63 -32.14
N ALA A 36 -48.89 -4.60 -31.29
CA ALA A 36 -49.67 -5.59 -30.52
C ALA A 36 -50.96 -6.25 -31.09
N SER A 37 -50.95 -7.59 -31.18
CA SER A 37 -51.96 -8.45 -30.54
C SER A 37 -51.54 -9.93 -30.50
N PRO A 38 -52.12 -10.75 -29.58
CA PRO A 38 -51.51 -11.95 -29.03
C PRO A 38 -52.01 -13.25 -29.68
N ALA A 39 -51.19 -14.31 -29.66
CA ALA A 39 -51.67 -15.68 -29.79
C ALA A 39 -50.67 -16.71 -29.21
N ALA A 40 -51.21 -17.54 -28.34
CA ALA A 40 -50.74 -18.78 -27.73
C ALA A 40 -49.71 -19.64 -28.50
N SER A 41 -48.79 -20.28 -27.77
CA SER A 41 -48.84 -21.74 -27.47
C SER A 41 -47.51 -22.27 -26.94
N ALA A 42 -47.64 -23.41 -26.25
CA ALA A 42 -46.64 -24.44 -25.99
C ALA A 42 -45.71 -24.25 -24.77
N THR A 43 -46.19 -24.77 -23.64
CA THR A 43 -45.38 -25.45 -22.63
C THR A 43 -44.43 -26.45 -23.29
N THR A 44 -43.12 -26.25 -23.14
CA THR A 44 -42.11 -27.30 -23.32
C THR A 44 -41.17 -27.20 -22.12
N ASP A 45 -41.24 -28.21 -21.25
CA ASP A 45 -40.29 -28.46 -20.17
C ASP A 45 -38.88 -28.58 -20.77
N ALA A 46 -38.01 -27.63 -20.46
CA ALA A 46 -36.57 -27.79 -20.60
C ALA A 46 -36.03 -28.21 -19.23
N PRO A 47 -35.24 -29.30 -19.14
CA PRO A 47 -34.66 -29.70 -17.86
C PRO A 47 -33.73 -28.58 -17.38
N ALA A 48 -33.95 -28.14 -16.14
CA ALA A 48 -33.06 -27.23 -15.43
C ALA A 48 -31.65 -27.85 -15.44
N SER A 49 -30.75 -27.23 -16.19
CA SER A 49 -29.33 -27.52 -16.06
C SER A 49 -28.95 -27.10 -14.65
N ALA A 50 -28.70 -28.09 -13.78
CA ALA A 50 -28.22 -27.84 -12.43
C ALA A 50 -26.90 -27.06 -12.57
N SER A 51 -26.97 -25.77 -12.27
CA SER A 51 -25.79 -24.93 -12.10
C SER A 51 -25.04 -25.53 -10.92
N ALA A 52 -23.96 -26.26 -11.21
CA ALA A 52 -23.08 -26.77 -10.18
C ALA A 52 -22.55 -25.54 -9.42
N SER A 53 -22.93 -25.43 -8.15
CA SER A 53 -22.33 -24.42 -7.27
C SER A 53 -20.81 -24.61 -7.31
N PRO A 54 -20.01 -23.54 -7.49
CA PRO A 54 -18.56 -23.66 -7.47
C PRO A 54 -18.16 -24.30 -6.15
N THR A 55 -17.40 -25.39 -6.23
CA THR A 55 -16.79 -25.99 -5.04
C THR A 55 -15.81 -24.96 -4.49
N PRO A 56 -15.85 -24.62 -3.19
CA PRO A 56 -14.90 -23.66 -2.63
C PRO A 56 -13.47 -24.17 -2.86
N VAL A 57 -12.67 -23.37 -3.55
CA VAL A 57 -11.24 -23.64 -3.76
C VAL A 57 -10.55 -23.44 -2.41
N ALA A 58 -9.86 -24.48 -1.93
CA ALA A 58 -9.07 -24.36 -0.72
C ALA A 58 -7.92 -23.37 -0.96
N LEU A 59 -7.79 -22.37 -0.09
CA LEU A 59 -6.68 -21.42 -0.14
C LEU A 59 -5.36 -22.12 0.18
N PRO A 60 -4.22 -21.62 -0.36
CA PRO A 60 -2.91 -22.00 0.14
C PRO A 60 -2.82 -21.73 1.64
N MET A 61 -2.15 -22.62 2.37
CA MET A 61 -1.94 -22.48 3.81
C MET A 61 -0.46 -22.69 4.12
N LEU A 62 0.06 -21.91 5.06
CA LEU A 62 1.43 -22.05 5.54
C LEU A 62 1.64 -23.41 6.21
N PRO A 63 2.79 -24.06 5.99
CA PRO A 63 3.21 -25.22 6.76
C PRO A 63 3.41 -24.84 8.23
N GLU A 64 3.60 -25.85 9.10
CA GLU A 64 3.85 -25.55 10.51
C GLU A 64 5.19 -24.83 10.63
N ARG A 65 5.20 -23.66 11.27
CA ARG A 65 6.44 -22.93 11.54
C ARG A 65 7.27 -23.70 12.59
N ALA A 66 8.58 -23.78 12.37
CA ALA A 66 9.52 -24.26 13.36
C ALA A 66 9.52 -23.37 14.61
N ALA A 67 9.64 -23.95 15.80
CA ALA A 67 9.68 -23.19 17.04
C ALA A 67 10.79 -22.11 17.00
N PRO A 68 10.48 -20.84 17.32
CA PRO A 68 11.49 -19.80 17.43
C PRO A 68 12.52 -20.10 18.51
N GLY A 69 13.67 -19.40 18.45
CA GLY A 69 14.67 -19.47 19.52
C GLY A 69 14.22 -18.81 20.83
N ASP A 70 14.96 -19.03 21.91
CA ASP A 70 14.65 -18.56 23.27
C ASP A 70 14.20 -17.08 23.33
N GLY A 71 13.09 -16.81 24.04
CA GLY A 71 12.54 -15.47 24.23
C GLY A 71 11.62 -14.98 23.09
N TRP A 72 11.29 -15.86 22.15
CA TRP A 72 10.42 -15.59 21.01
C TRP A 72 9.32 -16.65 20.89
N THR A 73 8.14 -16.21 20.48
CA THR A 73 7.01 -17.07 20.15
C THR A 73 6.58 -16.84 18.71
N ALA A 74 5.93 -17.84 18.11
CA ALA A 74 5.37 -17.73 16.78
C ALA A 74 3.90 -17.33 16.88
N PHE A 75 3.55 -16.21 16.26
CA PHE A 75 2.17 -15.88 15.93
C PHE A 75 1.81 -16.51 14.59
N THR A 76 0.64 -17.14 14.50
CA THR A 76 0.04 -17.63 13.25
C THR A 76 -1.44 -17.33 13.29
N ASP A 77 -1.98 -16.74 12.22
CA ASP A 77 -3.42 -16.49 12.16
C ASP A 77 -4.22 -17.81 12.04
N GLU A 78 -5.52 -17.74 12.29
CA GLU A 78 -6.39 -18.93 12.32
C GLU A 78 -6.47 -19.65 10.97
N GLN A 79 -6.34 -18.91 9.86
CA GLN A 79 -6.38 -19.46 8.50
C GLN A 79 -5.00 -19.89 8.00
N ARG A 80 -3.94 -19.65 8.79
CA ARG A 80 -2.53 -19.95 8.45
C ARG A 80 -2.11 -19.29 7.14
N LEU A 81 -2.57 -18.08 6.89
CA LEU A 81 -2.19 -17.25 5.76
C LEU A 81 -0.95 -16.39 6.06
N VAL A 82 -0.78 -15.99 7.32
CA VAL A 82 0.35 -15.20 7.81
C VAL A 82 0.89 -15.78 9.10
N SER A 83 2.20 -15.65 9.28
CA SER A 83 2.86 -16.08 10.49
C SER A 83 4.08 -15.19 10.69
N PHE A 84 4.37 -14.74 11.91
CA PHE A 84 5.66 -14.09 12.26
C PHE A 84 6.13 -14.45 13.67
N GLU A 85 7.41 -14.26 13.96
CA GLU A 85 7.97 -14.36 15.31
C GLU A 85 7.78 -13.04 16.05
N VAL A 86 7.42 -13.11 17.32
CA VAL A 86 7.24 -11.96 18.20
C VAL A 86 7.90 -12.26 19.55
N PRO A 87 8.49 -11.27 20.24
CA PRO A 87 9.01 -11.51 21.58
C PRO A 87 7.93 -12.02 22.55
N GLU A 88 8.30 -12.90 23.49
CA GLU A 88 7.33 -13.54 24.41
C GLU A 88 6.58 -12.56 25.33
N ASP A 89 7.17 -11.41 25.61
CA ASP A 89 6.59 -10.33 26.43
C ASP A 89 5.77 -9.32 25.62
N TRP A 90 5.61 -9.52 24.31
CA TRP A 90 4.83 -8.68 23.41
C TRP A 90 3.51 -9.35 23.06
N THR A 91 2.53 -8.55 22.64
CA THR A 91 1.17 -9.00 22.34
C THR A 91 0.85 -8.75 20.88
N VAL A 92 0.14 -9.69 20.27
CA VAL A 92 -0.48 -9.52 18.95
C VAL A 92 -1.99 -9.51 19.13
N GLU A 93 -2.65 -8.43 18.73
CA GLU A 93 -4.11 -8.27 18.86
C GLU A 93 -4.75 -7.99 17.49
N PRO A 94 -5.91 -8.59 17.19
CA PRO A 94 -6.65 -8.24 15.99
C PRO A 94 -7.16 -6.80 16.07
N ILE A 95 -7.11 -6.09 14.95
CA ILE A 95 -7.69 -4.76 14.82
C ILE A 95 -9.13 -4.93 14.33
N GLU A 96 -10.11 -4.78 15.23
CA GLU A 96 -11.53 -5.03 14.93
C GLU A 96 -12.11 -4.07 13.87
N ASP A 97 -11.63 -2.82 13.86
CA ASP A 97 -12.01 -1.79 12.89
C ASP A 97 -10.74 -1.13 12.34
N PRO A 98 -10.18 -1.65 11.22
CA PRO A 98 -8.99 -1.08 10.60
C PRO A 98 -9.27 0.26 9.91
N GLY A 99 -10.53 0.68 9.82
CA GLY A 99 -10.96 1.88 9.09
C GLY A 99 -11.14 1.66 7.59
N GLU A 100 -11.19 2.76 6.84
CA GLU A 100 -11.29 2.74 5.38
C GLU A 100 -9.94 2.35 4.73
N GLY A 101 -9.98 1.89 3.47
CA GLY A 101 -8.78 1.56 2.70
C GLY A 101 -8.38 0.09 2.70
N TYR A 102 -9.28 -0.81 3.13
CA TYR A 102 -9.08 -2.25 3.11
C TYR A 102 -10.31 -2.96 2.53
N ASP A 103 -10.09 -3.96 1.67
CA ASP A 103 -11.16 -4.84 1.19
C ASP A 103 -11.59 -5.84 2.27
N GLU A 104 -12.82 -6.36 2.16
CA GLU A 104 -13.34 -7.37 3.09
C GLU A 104 -12.47 -8.64 3.11
N GLY A 105 -12.37 -9.27 4.29
CA GLY A 105 -11.58 -10.48 4.49
C GLY A 105 -10.08 -10.23 4.62
N GLY A 106 -9.66 -8.98 4.82
CA GLY A 106 -8.31 -8.63 5.24
C GLY A 106 -8.00 -9.09 6.67
N LEU A 107 -6.77 -9.52 6.86
CA LEU A 107 -6.13 -9.71 8.16
C LEU A 107 -5.51 -8.41 8.63
N HIS A 108 -5.83 -8.00 9.86
CA HIS A 108 -5.33 -6.78 10.50
C HIS A 108 -4.91 -7.08 11.94
N PHE A 109 -3.64 -6.87 12.26
CA PHE A 109 -3.09 -7.14 13.59
C PHE A 109 -2.19 -6.00 14.05
N ASP A 110 -2.37 -5.57 15.29
CA ASP A 110 -1.42 -4.70 16.00
C ASP A 110 -0.44 -5.58 16.79
N VAL A 111 0.83 -5.19 16.78
CA VAL A 111 1.86 -5.78 17.64
C VAL A 111 2.35 -4.74 18.62
N SER A 112 2.06 -4.95 19.89
CA SER A 112 2.40 -4.04 20.98
C SER A 112 3.47 -4.63 21.90
N ASN A 113 4.38 -3.77 22.38
CA ASN A 113 5.39 -4.16 23.35
C ASN A 113 4.80 -4.37 24.77
N ALA A 114 5.64 -4.79 25.72
CA ALA A 114 5.24 -5.02 27.11
C ALA A 114 4.66 -3.77 27.83
N GLU A 115 4.91 -2.57 27.31
CA GLU A 115 4.38 -1.31 27.83
C GLU A 115 3.05 -0.91 27.16
N GLY A 116 2.55 -1.70 26.22
CA GLY A 116 1.34 -1.42 25.44
C GLY A 116 1.54 -0.41 24.33
N ALA A 117 2.79 -0.13 23.93
CA ALA A 117 3.06 0.71 22.78
C ALA A 117 3.08 -0.15 21.51
N SER A 118 2.27 0.23 20.52
CA SER A 118 2.28 -0.37 19.18
C SER A 118 3.64 -0.17 18.50
N MET A 119 4.23 -1.27 18.06
CA MET A 119 5.53 -1.36 17.40
C MET A 119 5.40 -1.71 15.92
N ALA A 120 4.32 -2.38 15.49
CA ALA A 120 4.05 -2.62 14.08
C ALA A 120 2.60 -3.04 13.89
N GLU A 121 2.06 -2.78 12.70
CA GLU A 121 0.76 -3.26 12.26
C GLU A 121 0.94 -4.11 10.99
N LEU A 122 0.29 -5.27 10.96
CA LEU A 122 0.15 -6.10 9.76
C LEU A 122 -1.21 -5.82 9.15
N HIS A 123 -1.23 -5.53 7.85
CA HIS A 123 -2.46 -5.39 7.08
C HIS A 123 -2.35 -6.13 5.76
N THR A 124 -3.46 -6.73 5.33
CA THR A 124 -3.61 -7.34 4.00
C THR A 124 -4.82 -6.72 3.32
N ARG A 125 -5.06 -7.08 2.05
CA ARG A 125 -6.20 -6.56 1.27
C ARG A 125 -6.26 -5.02 1.24
N ILE A 126 -5.09 -4.38 1.24
CA ILE A 126 -4.99 -2.92 1.21
C ILE A 126 -5.49 -2.44 -0.15
N ILE A 127 -6.42 -1.49 -0.15
CA ILE A 127 -6.88 -0.81 -1.36
C ILE A 127 -5.77 0.16 -1.76
N PRO A 128 -5.14 0.01 -2.94
CA PRO A 128 -4.07 0.91 -3.35
C PRO A 128 -4.58 2.37 -3.38
N PRO A 129 -3.83 3.33 -2.82
CA PRO A 129 -4.21 4.72 -2.87
C PRO A 129 -4.24 5.23 -4.32
N SER A 130 -5.21 6.08 -4.64
CA SER A 130 -5.43 6.60 -6.00
C SER A 130 -4.61 7.84 -6.35
N GLU A 131 -3.73 8.31 -5.46
CA GLU A 131 -3.11 9.63 -5.60
C GLU A 131 -1.87 9.61 -6.50
N GLU A 132 -1.95 10.38 -7.58
CA GLU A 132 -0.80 10.71 -8.42
C GLU A 132 0.03 11.81 -7.75
N CYS A 133 1.31 11.55 -7.53
CA CYS A 133 2.26 12.53 -7.00
C CYS A 133 2.61 13.56 -8.08
N GLY A 134 2.12 14.79 -7.94
CA GLY A 134 2.62 15.91 -8.76
C GLY A 134 4.08 16.22 -8.43
N GLU A 135 4.91 16.52 -9.43
CA GLU A 135 6.35 16.75 -9.25
C GLU A 135 6.68 17.82 -8.19
N GLU A 136 5.82 18.83 -8.03
CA GLU A 136 5.98 19.92 -7.06
C GLU A 136 5.69 19.50 -5.60
N ALA A 137 5.06 18.34 -5.39
CA ALA A 137 4.74 17.79 -4.07
C ALA A 137 5.75 16.72 -3.60
N ALA A 138 6.74 16.37 -4.43
CA ALA A 138 7.75 15.39 -4.10
C ALA A 138 8.77 15.97 -3.10
N ASN A 139 9.01 15.23 -2.02
CA ASN A 139 9.99 15.56 -1.00
C ASN A 139 11.20 14.65 -1.11
N PRO A 140 12.43 15.15 -0.92
CA PRO A 140 13.60 14.29 -0.83
C PRO A 140 13.43 13.21 0.24
N TYR A 141 13.88 12.00 -0.03
CA TYR A 141 13.88 10.92 0.95
C TYR A 141 15.23 10.21 1.01
N ILE A 142 15.45 9.52 2.13
CA ILE A 142 16.68 8.80 2.44
C ILE A 142 16.31 7.40 2.91
N VAL A 143 17.05 6.40 2.43
CA VAL A 143 16.95 5.03 2.93
C VAL A 143 18.09 4.81 3.92
N LEU A 144 17.76 4.62 5.20
CA LEU A 144 18.76 4.32 6.24
C LEU A 144 19.18 2.85 6.20
N THR A 145 18.20 1.96 6.03
CA THR A 145 18.39 0.51 6.02
C THR A 145 17.58 -0.10 4.89
N SER A 146 18.13 -1.12 4.24
CA SER A 146 17.45 -1.87 3.19
C SER A 146 17.98 -3.30 3.13
N GLU A 147 17.21 -4.25 3.65
CA GLU A 147 17.60 -5.65 3.79
C GLU A 147 16.63 -6.54 3.02
N PRO A 148 17.07 -7.58 2.27
CA PRO A 148 16.15 -8.48 1.60
C PRO A 148 15.25 -9.20 2.61
N VAL A 149 13.99 -9.42 2.25
CA VAL A 149 13.05 -10.22 3.05
C VAL A 149 12.40 -11.27 2.17
N ASP A 150 12.28 -12.49 2.67
CA ASP A 150 11.77 -13.65 1.92
C ASP A 150 10.24 -13.75 2.06
N VAL A 151 9.54 -12.92 1.28
CA VAL A 151 8.07 -12.90 1.21
C VAL A 151 7.61 -12.92 -0.25
N PRO A 152 6.45 -13.51 -0.57
CA PRO A 152 5.94 -13.55 -1.93
C PRO A 152 5.57 -12.15 -2.42
N SER A 153 6.06 -11.80 -3.61
CA SER A 153 5.64 -10.62 -4.37
C SER A 153 5.29 -11.03 -5.81
N THR A 154 4.31 -10.33 -6.36
CA THR A 154 3.83 -10.43 -7.74
C THR A 154 3.98 -9.09 -8.47
N ALA A 155 4.77 -8.15 -7.91
CA ALA A 155 4.99 -6.84 -8.51
C ALA A 155 5.81 -6.95 -9.82
N GLU A 156 5.23 -6.43 -10.90
CA GLU A 156 5.88 -6.36 -12.22
C GLU A 156 5.89 -4.92 -12.79
N ALA A 157 5.55 -3.94 -11.96
CA ALA A 157 5.47 -2.54 -12.36
C ALA A 157 6.86 -1.92 -12.55
N GLU A 158 6.90 -0.77 -13.22
CA GLU A 158 8.13 0.02 -13.27
C GLU A 158 8.53 0.45 -11.86
N GLY A 159 9.79 0.24 -11.49
CA GLY A 159 10.28 0.51 -10.14
C GLY A 159 10.06 -0.63 -9.14
N SER A 160 9.50 -1.77 -9.57
CA SER A 160 9.46 -2.97 -8.74
C SER A 160 10.86 -3.51 -8.44
N ILE A 161 11.04 -4.00 -7.21
CA ILE A 161 12.25 -4.60 -6.67
C ILE A 161 11.90 -5.86 -5.90
N GLU A 162 12.87 -6.74 -5.66
CA GLU A 162 12.67 -7.84 -4.70
C GLU A 162 12.27 -7.27 -3.33
N PRO A 163 11.33 -7.92 -2.60
CA PRO A 163 10.88 -7.43 -1.30
C PRO A 163 12.03 -7.14 -0.33
N ARG A 164 11.95 -5.98 0.33
CA ARG A 164 12.94 -5.53 1.30
C ARG A 164 12.26 -5.02 2.56
N PHE A 165 12.86 -5.33 3.71
CA PHE A 165 12.68 -4.52 4.90
C PHE A 165 13.45 -3.20 4.72
N VAL A 166 12.80 -2.07 4.98
CA VAL A 166 13.39 -0.74 4.84
C VAL A 166 13.14 0.13 6.05
N VAL A 167 14.08 1.03 6.32
CA VAL A 167 13.90 2.18 7.20
C VAL A 167 14.13 3.41 6.36
N ARG A 168 13.13 4.28 6.25
CA ARG A 168 13.16 5.44 5.35
C ARG A 168 12.84 6.72 6.10
N LEU A 169 13.46 7.81 5.66
CA LEU A 169 13.18 9.16 6.09
C LEU A 169 12.67 9.98 4.91
N ILE A 170 11.59 10.73 5.09
CA ILE A 170 11.15 11.75 4.12
C ILE A 170 11.34 13.14 4.73
N GLN A 171 11.91 14.05 3.93
CA GLN A 171 12.28 15.38 4.37
C GLN A 171 11.13 16.36 4.19
N GLY A 172 10.53 16.83 5.28
CA GLY A 172 9.64 17.99 5.30
C GLY A 172 10.25 19.12 6.14
N TYR A 173 9.46 19.71 7.05
CA TYR A 173 10.01 20.63 8.07
C TYR A 173 10.89 19.93 9.12
N ARG A 174 10.81 18.59 9.19
CA ARG A 174 11.63 17.64 9.94
C ARG A 174 11.92 16.42 9.07
N PHE A 175 12.69 15.46 9.58
CA PHE A 175 12.84 14.15 8.96
C PHE A 175 11.81 13.19 9.56
N PHE A 176 10.81 12.79 8.80
CA PHE A 176 9.79 11.84 9.24
C PHE A 176 10.21 10.44 8.87
N SER A 177 10.15 9.50 9.81
CA SER A 177 10.56 8.13 9.57
C SER A 177 9.40 7.17 9.45
N SER A 178 9.67 6.08 8.77
CA SER A 178 8.87 4.88 8.83
C SER A 178 9.72 3.67 8.49
N TYR A 179 9.31 2.51 8.98
CA TYR A 179 9.89 1.22 8.65
C TYR A 179 8.82 0.20 8.31
N GLY A 180 9.19 -0.73 7.43
CA GLY A 180 8.30 -1.79 7.00
C GLY A 180 8.87 -2.54 5.81
N ILE A 181 8.03 -3.38 5.21
CA ILE A 181 8.38 -4.11 3.97
C ILE A 181 7.94 -3.34 2.73
N THR A 182 8.68 -3.47 1.63
CA THR A 182 8.27 -2.93 0.33
C THR A 182 8.88 -3.71 -0.83
N ASP A 183 8.18 -3.76 -1.96
CA ASP A 183 8.66 -4.27 -3.24
C ASP A 183 8.72 -3.19 -4.33
N MET A 184 8.70 -1.92 -3.93
CA MET A 184 8.78 -0.77 -4.83
C MET A 184 9.87 0.20 -4.39
N VAL A 185 10.59 0.80 -5.36
CA VAL A 185 11.41 1.98 -5.07
C VAL A 185 10.52 3.15 -4.64
N GLY A 186 11.05 4.01 -3.77
CA GLY A 186 10.27 5.09 -3.15
C GLY A 186 9.82 6.20 -4.10
N GLY A 187 10.48 6.35 -5.25
CA GLY A 187 10.17 7.37 -6.25
C GLY A 187 11.35 7.65 -7.17
N ALA A 188 11.18 8.54 -8.14
CA ALA A 188 12.24 8.94 -9.05
C ALA A 188 13.27 9.85 -8.34
N ASP A 189 14.55 9.70 -8.68
CA ASP A 189 15.63 10.60 -8.26
C ASP A 189 15.77 10.86 -6.75
N GLY A 190 15.31 9.94 -5.91
CA GLY A 190 15.38 10.07 -4.45
C GLY A 190 14.36 11.07 -3.87
N ALA A 191 13.27 11.36 -4.59
CA ALA A 191 12.16 12.14 -4.11
C ALA A 191 10.83 11.39 -4.25
N ALA A 192 9.90 11.64 -3.33
CA ALA A 192 8.59 10.99 -3.28
C ALA A 192 7.56 11.90 -2.62
N CYS A 193 6.29 11.86 -3.05
CA CYS A 193 5.20 12.41 -2.22
C CYS A 193 4.89 11.47 -1.05
N VAL A 194 4.86 10.18 -1.37
CA VAL A 194 4.51 9.09 -0.47
C VAL A 194 5.46 7.93 -0.69
N LEU A 195 5.90 7.32 0.39
CA LEU A 195 6.68 6.09 0.41
C LEU A 195 5.79 4.97 0.94
N ASN A 196 5.39 4.04 0.07
CA ASN A 196 4.55 2.91 0.45
C ASN A 196 5.38 1.81 1.12
N ASN A 197 4.98 1.35 2.31
CA ASN A 197 5.48 0.14 2.96
C ASN A 197 4.56 -1.05 2.65
N THR A 198 4.35 -1.29 1.36
CA THR A 198 3.49 -2.37 0.87
C THR A 198 4.24 -3.30 -0.07
N VAL A 199 3.79 -4.55 -0.12
CA VAL A 199 4.22 -5.58 -1.05
C VAL A 199 2.99 -6.10 -1.80
N GLN A 200 3.10 -6.24 -3.11
CA GLN A 200 2.04 -6.77 -3.97
C GLN A 200 1.98 -8.30 -3.84
N GLY A 201 1.16 -8.82 -2.94
CA GLY A 201 1.07 -10.24 -2.65
C GLY A 201 0.26 -11.07 -3.65
N PRO A 202 0.20 -12.39 -3.43
CA PRO A 202 -0.70 -13.30 -4.13
C PRO A 202 -2.16 -12.84 -4.03
N GLU A 203 -3.02 -13.20 -5.00
CA GLU A 203 -4.42 -12.73 -5.08
C GLU A 203 -5.24 -12.93 -3.79
N HIS A 204 -4.99 -14.02 -3.08
CA HIS A 204 -5.72 -14.34 -1.85
C HIS A 204 -5.27 -13.51 -0.63
N ILE A 205 -4.09 -12.87 -0.70
CA ILE A 205 -3.55 -11.95 0.30
C ILE A 205 -3.81 -10.50 -0.11
N GLY A 206 -3.69 -10.20 -1.41
CA GLY A 206 -3.76 -8.84 -1.95
C GLY A 206 -2.51 -8.02 -1.63
N LEU A 207 -2.65 -6.69 -1.72
CA LEU A 207 -1.61 -5.77 -1.26
C LEU A 207 -1.50 -5.86 0.28
N TYR A 208 -0.29 -6.03 0.80
CA TYR A 208 -0.07 -6.19 2.23
C TYR A 208 1.09 -5.36 2.74
N ALA A 209 1.05 -5.04 4.04
CA ALA A 209 2.04 -4.25 4.75
C ALA A 209 2.36 -4.92 6.09
N PHE A 210 3.62 -4.76 6.53
CA PHE A 210 4.00 -5.03 7.91
C PHE A 210 5.09 -4.03 8.31
N GLY A 211 4.79 -3.17 9.28
CA GLY A 211 5.62 -2.02 9.65
C GLY A 211 4.90 -1.05 10.57
N ASP A 212 5.47 0.13 10.81
CA ASP A 212 4.84 1.15 11.66
C ASP A 212 3.75 1.99 10.97
N ALA A 213 3.74 1.99 9.63
CA ALA A 213 2.73 2.65 8.82
C ALA A 213 2.65 1.99 7.45
N VAL A 214 1.46 1.97 6.84
CA VAL A 214 1.30 1.54 5.43
C VAL A 214 1.98 2.51 4.47
N GLN A 215 1.98 3.80 4.80
CA GLN A 215 2.51 4.87 3.95
C GLN A 215 3.23 5.92 4.80
N LEU A 216 4.34 6.43 4.28
CA LEU A 216 5.07 7.55 4.86
C LEU A 216 4.98 8.78 3.94
N GLN A 217 4.53 9.89 4.50
CA GLN A 217 4.49 11.19 3.84
C GLN A 217 5.11 12.26 4.74
N ALA A 218 5.65 13.32 4.14
CA ALA A 218 6.08 14.48 4.90
C ALA A 218 4.86 15.17 5.52
N LEU A 219 4.90 15.42 6.83
CA LEU A 219 3.80 16.07 7.52
C LEU A 219 3.91 17.59 7.47
N ASP A 220 2.76 18.26 7.41
CA ASP A 220 2.63 19.70 7.63
C ASP A 220 2.68 20.02 9.14
N PRO A 221 3.24 21.18 9.56
CA PRO A 221 3.30 21.56 10.98
C PRO A 221 1.95 21.63 11.71
N THR A 222 0.83 21.70 10.99
CA THR A 222 -0.52 21.69 11.56
C THR A 222 -1.06 20.29 11.86
N GLN A 223 -0.41 19.23 11.36
CA GLN A 223 -0.79 17.83 11.58
C GLN A 223 -0.27 17.33 12.93
N VAL A 224 -0.90 17.81 14.01
CA VAL A 224 -0.58 17.41 15.39
C VAL A 224 -1.14 16.03 15.73
N GLY A 225 -0.42 15.28 16.56
CA GLY A 225 -0.88 13.96 17.05
C GLY A 225 -0.61 12.78 16.11
N SER A 226 0.13 12.98 15.01
CA SER A 226 0.61 11.86 14.20
C SER A 226 1.51 10.93 15.03
N ARG A 227 1.38 9.61 14.77
CA ARG A 227 2.26 8.57 15.34
C ARG A 227 3.60 8.47 14.60
N THR A 228 3.73 9.13 13.45
CA THR A 228 4.98 9.17 12.67
C THR A 228 6.09 9.83 13.49
N GLU A 229 7.13 9.07 13.80
CA GLU A 229 8.29 9.61 14.51
C GLU A 229 9.03 10.64 13.63
N SER A 230 9.56 11.70 14.24
CA SER A 230 10.25 12.77 13.51
C SER A 230 11.50 13.31 14.20
N PHE A 231 12.53 13.54 13.40
CA PHE A 231 13.86 13.89 13.86
C PHE A 231 14.28 15.28 13.40
N ALA A 232 15.13 15.93 14.20
CA ALA A 232 15.73 17.20 13.82
C ALA A 232 16.84 16.99 12.78
N THR A 233 17.56 15.87 12.88
CA THR A 233 18.65 15.51 11.97
C THR A 233 18.58 14.03 11.58
N ILE A 234 19.23 13.70 10.46
CA ILE A 234 19.41 12.31 10.03
C ILE A 234 20.21 11.50 11.06
N ALA A 235 21.20 12.14 11.71
CA ALA A 235 22.02 11.49 12.74
C ALA A 235 21.21 11.06 13.97
N ASP A 236 20.21 11.87 14.36
CA ASP A 236 19.30 11.51 15.45
C ASP A 236 18.44 10.29 15.08
N ALA A 237 17.98 10.22 13.83
CA ALA A 237 17.23 9.08 13.32
C ALA A 237 18.08 7.81 13.28
N GLN A 238 19.31 7.90 12.76
CA GLN A 238 20.25 6.77 12.75
C GLN A 238 20.47 6.23 14.16
N LYS A 239 20.73 7.12 15.13
CA LYS A 239 20.90 6.73 16.53
C LYS A 239 19.68 6.01 17.11
N ARG A 240 18.46 6.40 16.74
CA ARG A 240 17.21 5.75 17.17
C ARG A 240 17.09 4.33 16.61
N PHE A 241 17.45 4.12 15.35
CA PHE A 241 17.35 2.82 14.68
C PHE A 241 18.55 1.89 14.95
N ASP A 242 19.62 2.40 15.58
CA ASP A 242 20.75 1.61 16.10
C ASP A 242 20.50 1.04 17.51
N GLN A 243 19.31 1.28 18.11
CA GLN A 243 18.99 0.79 19.45
C GLN A 243 18.51 -0.67 19.45
N GLU A 244 18.79 -1.39 20.55
CA GLU A 244 18.46 -2.82 20.71
C GLU A 244 16.95 -3.11 20.65
N ASP A 245 16.10 -2.16 21.09
CA ASP A 245 14.65 -2.31 20.96
C ASP A 245 14.22 -2.40 19.49
N PHE A 246 14.88 -1.65 18.62
CA PHE A 246 14.61 -1.68 17.19
C PHE A 246 15.10 -2.97 16.53
N ASP A 247 16.18 -3.59 17.02
CA ASP A 247 16.61 -4.91 16.54
C ASP A 247 15.53 -5.98 16.73
N ARG A 248 14.76 -5.90 17.81
CA ARG A 248 13.60 -6.78 18.06
C ARG A 248 12.49 -6.52 17.03
N ILE A 249 12.17 -5.26 16.76
CA ILE A 249 11.16 -4.89 15.74
C ILE A 249 11.59 -5.41 14.36
N ARG A 250 12.84 -5.15 13.98
CA ARG A 250 13.41 -5.62 12.71
C ARG A 250 13.33 -7.14 12.60
N ARG A 251 13.75 -7.89 13.61
CA ARG A 251 13.67 -9.36 13.60
C ARG A 251 12.23 -9.85 13.43
N MET A 252 11.28 -9.25 14.14
CA MET A 252 9.85 -9.58 14.02
C MET A 252 9.37 -9.38 12.58
N ILE A 253 9.59 -8.21 11.99
CA ILE A 253 9.14 -7.90 10.62
C ILE A 253 9.82 -8.82 9.59
N MET A 254 11.12 -9.04 9.72
CA MET A 254 11.88 -9.91 8.80
C MET A 254 11.52 -11.39 8.92
N SER A 255 10.87 -11.80 10.01
CA SER A 255 10.44 -13.18 10.20
C SER A 255 9.11 -13.51 9.50
N LEU A 256 8.45 -12.52 8.90
CA LEU A 256 7.14 -12.67 8.26
C LEU A 256 7.15 -13.79 7.21
N GLN A 257 6.15 -14.66 7.30
CA GLN A 257 5.80 -15.64 6.30
C GLN A 257 4.39 -15.36 5.83
N VAL A 258 4.17 -15.48 4.52
CA VAL A 258 2.88 -15.28 3.86
C VAL A 258 2.63 -16.47 2.96
N ALA A 259 1.42 -17.03 3.00
CA ALA A 259 1.02 -18.13 2.14
C ALA A 259 1.10 -17.71 0.66
N SER A 260 1.64 -18.60 -0.18
CA SER A 260 1.85 -18.37 -1.62
C SER A 260 1.40 -19.57 -2.43
#